data_AF-A0A6P0LN20-F1
#
_entry.id   AF-A0A6P0LN20-F1
#
_cell.length_a   1.000
_cell.length_b   1.000
_cell.length_c   1.000
_cell.angle_alpha   90.00
_cell.angle_beta   90.00
_cell.angle_gamma   90.00
#
_symmetry.space_group_name_H-M   'P 1'
#
loop_
_entity.id
_entity.type
_entity.pdbx_description
1 polymer ?
#
loop_
_entity_poly.entity_id
_entity_poly.type
_entity_poly.pdbx_seq_one_letter_code
_entity_poly.pdbx_strand_id
1 'polypeptide(L)' 'MSTFLLEVGTEELPADFVDSAIAQWQSRIPQTLDEYFLTPEGIEIYGTPRRLAVIIKGLPEKQPDREEE' A
#
# COMPACT_ATOMS: atom_id res chain seq x y z
N MET A 1 -3.58 -16.75 -2.51
CA MET A 1 -3.03 -15.45 -2.07
C MET A 1 -2.10 -14.95 -3.14
N SER A 2 -2.25 -13.69 -3.55
CA SER A 2 -1.50 -13.09 -4.65
C SER A 2 -0.57 -12.00 -4.17
N THR A 3 0.43 -11.67 -4.98
CA THR A 3 1.25 -10.47 -4.79
C THR A 3 0.62 -9.34 -5.59
N PHE A 4 0.28 -8.25 -4.93
CA PHE A 4 -0.30 -7.07 -5.53
C PHE A 4 0.75 -5.95 -5.62
N LEU A 5 0.89 -5.35 -6.80
CA LEU A 5 1.74 -4.18 -7.03
C LEU A 5 0.84 -3.00 -7.38
N LEU A 6 0.93 -1.93 -6.58
CA LEU A 6 0.42 -0.62 -6.96
C LEU A 6 1.62 0.29 -7.21
N GLU A 7 1.64 0.89 -8.40
CA GLU A 7 2.63 1.91 -8.75
C GLU A 7 1.94 3.21 -9.17
N VAL A 8 2.55 4.31 -8.77
CA VAL A 8 2.15 5.66 -9.17
C VAL A 8 3.38 6.32 -9.79
N GLY A 9 3.29 6.59 -11.10
CA GLY A 9 4.25 7.42 -11.79
C GLY A 9 4.07 8.87 -11.36
N THR A 10 5.16 9.53 -10.98
CA THR A 10 5.19 10.94 -10.60
C THR A 10 6.09 11.70 -11.58
N GLU A 11 5.96 13.03 -11.64
CA GLU A 11 6.93 13.86 -12.33
C GLU A 11 8.22 13.96 -11.49
N GLU A 12 8.75 15.14 -11.19
CA GLU A 12 9.93 15.27 -10.34
C GLU A 12 9.55 15.75 -8.94
N LEU A 13 9.21 14.80 -8.06
CA LEU A 13 8.96 15.11 -6.65
C LEU A 13 10.25 15.57 -5.97
N PRO A 14 10.20 16.67 -5.18
CA PRO A 14 11.28 17.04 -4.28
C PRO A 14 11.65 15.87 -3.35
N ALA A 15 12.93 15.76 -2.96
CA ALA A 15 13.39 14.67 -2.10
C ALA A 15 12.60 14.55 -0.79
N ASP A 16 12.37 15.68 -0.11
CA ASP A 16 11.57 15.72 1.14
C ASP A 16 10.12 15.24 0.92
N PHE A 17 9.58 15.42 -0.29
CA PHE A 17 8.24 14.98 -0.63
C PHE A 17 8.20 13.46 -0.86
N VAL A 18 9.28 12.87 -1.39
CA VAL A 18 9.40 11.41 -1.52
C VAL A 18 9.37 10.76 -0.14
N ASP A 19 10.17 11.27 0.81
CA ASP A 19 10.23 10.73 2.17
C ASP A 19 8.88 10.85 2.89
N SER A 20 8.23 12.01 2.77
CA SER A 20 6.89 12.21 3.35
C SER A 20 5.82 11.33 2.70
N ALA A 21 5.91 11.06 1.39
CA ALA A 21 4.98 10.16 0.70
C ALA A 21 5.18 8.71 1.14
N ILE A 22 6.43 8.25 1.26
CA ILE A 22 6.76 6.91 1.79
C ILE A 22 6.21 6.76 3.21
N ALA A 23 6.44 7.74 4.09
CA ALA A 23 5.94 7.71 5.46
C ALA A 23 4.40 7.66 5.52
N GLN A 24 3.72 8.42 4.65
CA GLN A 24 2.27 8.37 4.55
C GLN A 24 1.76 7.00 4.08
N TRP A 25 2.43 6.37 3.10
CA TRP A 25 2.06 5.04 2.62
C TRP A 25 2.30 3.96 3.68
N GLN A 26 3.39 4.07 4.44
CA GLN A 26 3.71 3.16 5.54
C GLN A 26 2.65 3.21 6.64
N SER A 27 2.00 4.35 6.85
CA SER A 27 0.92 4.51 7.82
C SER A 27 -0.44 4.12 7.25
N ARG A 28 -0.82 4.68 6.10
CA ARG A 28 -2.19 4.59 5.56
C ARG A 28 -2.50 3.22 4.97
N ILE A 29 -1.56 2.59 4.26
CA ILE A 29 -1.84 1.32 3.56
C ILE A 29 -2.16 0.20 4.54
N PRO A 30 -1.36 -0.06 5.60
CA PRO A 30 -1.73 -1.07 6.58
C PRO A 30 -3.06 -0.78 7.27
N GLN A 31 -3.31 0.49 7.61
CA GLN A 31 -4.57 0.91 8.24
C GLN A 31 -5.78 0.64 7.34
N THR A 32 -5.70 1.00 6.05
CA THR A 32 -6.78 0.74 5.10
C THR A 32 -7.00 -0.75 4.88
N LEU A 33 -5.95 -1.57 4.82
CA LEU A 33 -6.10 -3.02 4.71
C LEU A 33 -6.80 -3.61 5.94
N ASP A 34 -6.44 -3.14 7.13
CA ASP A 34 -7.06 -3.55 8.40
C ASP A 34 -8.54 -3.16 8.49
N GLU A 35 -8.91 -1.94 8.06
CA GLU A 35 -10.30 -1.45 7.98
C GLU A 35 -11.19 -2.36 7.11
N TYR A 36 -10.59 -3.03 6.12
CA TYR A 36 -11.24 -3.99 5.24
C TYR A 36 -11.01 -5.46 5.63
N PHE A 37 -10.42 -5.72 6.80
CA PHE A 37 -10.09 -7.05 7.30
C PHE A 37 -9.24 -7.88 6.31
N LEU A 38 -8.37 -7.21 5.57
CA LEU A 38 -7.42 -7.83 4.65
C LEU A 38 -6.08 -7.97 5.37
N THR A 39 -5.68 -9.19 5.71
CA THR A 39 -4.40 -9.46 6.35
C THR A 39 -3.36 -9.91 5.31
N PRO A 40 -2.41 -9.04 4.90
CA PRO A 40 -1.32 -9.45 4.03
C PRO A 40 -0.22 -10.17 4.83
N GLU A 41 0.62 -10.93 4.12
CA GLU A 41 1.85 -11.53 4.68
C GLU A 41 2.98 -10.51 4.83
N GLY A 42 2.98 -9.46 3.99
CA GLY A 42 3.99 -8.42 4.04
C GLY A 42 3.69 -7.24 3.13
N ILE A 43 4.21 -6.07 3.50
CA ILE A 43 4.06 -4.82 2.75
C ILE A 43 5.46 -4.20 2.58
N GLU A 44 5.84 -3.92 1.35
CA GLU A 44 7.10 -3.25 1.00
C GLU A 44 6.78 -1.98 0.24
N ILE A 45 7.36 -0.85 0.65
CA ILE A 45 7.11 0.46 0.06
C ILE A 45 8.42 1.02 -0.46
N TYR A 46 8.36 1.55 -1.68
CA TYR A 46 9.48 2.10 -2.42
C TYR A 46 9.12 3.48 -2.94
N GLY A 47 10.10 4.38 -2.99
CA GLY A 47 9.90 5.72 -3.53
C GLY A 47 11.16 6.29 -4.16
N THR A 48 10.96 7.00 -5.26
CA THR A 48 11.94 7.83 -5.97
C THR A 48 11.21 9.10 -6.41
N PRO A 49 11.92 10.17 -6.81
CA PRO A 49 11.29 11.40 -7.31
C PRO A 49 10.23 11.19 -8.41
N ARG A 50 10.40 10.15 -9.24
CA ARG A 50 9.55 9.85 -10.41
C ARG A 50 8.61 8.66 -10.22
N ARG A 51 8.62 8.00 -9.06
CA ARG A 51 7.81 6.79 -8.82
C ARG A 51 7.64 6.50 -7.34
N LEU A 52 6.40 6.21 -6.95
CA LEU A 52 6.06 5.54 -5.70
C LEU A 52 5.50 4.16 -6.01
N ALA A 53 5.88 3.15 -5.23
CA ALA A 53 5.41 1.79 -5.42
C ALA A 53 5.20 1.08 -4.07
N VAL A 54 4.19 0.23 -4.01
CA VAL A 54 3.94 -0.67 -2.88
C VAL A 54 3.72 -2.08 -3.41
N ILE A 55 4.39 -3.03 -2.79
CA ILE A 55 4.22 -4.46 -3.03
C ILE A 55 3.55 -5.04 -1.78
N ILE A 56 2.36 -5.59 -1.95
CA ILE A 56 1.62 -6.28 -0.89
C ILE A 56 1.68 -7.77 -1.21
N LYS A 57 2.34 -8.54 -0.35
CA LYS A 57 2.46 -9.99 -0.46
C LYS A 57 1.35 -10.67 0.31
N GLY A 58 0.85 -11.78 -0.22
CA GLY A 58 -0.14 -12.59 0.47
C GLY A 58 -1.53 -11.92 0.57
N LEU A 59 -1.87 -11.00 -0.34
CA LEU A 59 -3.17 -10.32 -0.28
C LEU A 59 -4.29 -11.34 -0.58
N PRO A 60 -5.34 -11.41 0.26
CA PRO A 60 -6.51 -12.24 -0.02
C PRO A 60 -7.24 -11.77 -1.28
N GLU A 61 -7.77 -12.72 -2.06
CA GLU A 61 -8.50 -12.41 -3.31
C GLU A 61 -9.89 -11.81 -3.06
N LYS A 62 -10.43 -12.01 -1.86
CA LYS A 62 -11.69 -11.45 -1.42
C LYS A 62 -11.60 -11.03 0.04
N GLN A 63 -12.37 -10.00 0.39
CA GLN A 63 -12.66 -9.67 1.77
C GLN A 63 -13.45 -10.83 2.42
N PRO A 64 -13.31 -11.04 3.74
CA PRO A 64 -14.16 -11.98 4.44
C PRO A 64 -15.62 -11.53 4.34
N ASP A 65 -16.54 -12.50 4.39
CA ASP A 65 -17.97 -12.22 4.40
C ASP A 65 -18.31 -11.37 5.65
N ARG A 66 -19.07 -10.29 5.46
CA ARG A 66 -19.59 -9.45 6.55
C ARG A 66 -21.09 -9.68 6.68
N GLU A 67 -21.55 -9.93 7.89
CA GLU A 67 -22.96 -9.80 8.26
C GLU A 67 -23.13 -8.38 8.83
N GLU A 68 -23.88 -7.53 8.13
CA GLU A 68 -24.36 -6.24 8.66
C GLU A 68 -25.77 -6.48 9.22
N GLU A 69 -25.98 -6.21 10.51
CA GLU A 69 -27.31 -6.26 11.17
C GLU A 69 -28.17 -5.02 10.85
#